data_AF-A0A2I0ET86-F1
#
_entry.id   AF-A0A2I0ET86-F1
#
_cell.length_a   1.000
_cell.length_b   1.000
_cell.length_c   1.000
_cell.angle_alpha   90.00
_cell.angle_beta   90.00
_cell.angle_gamma   90.00
#
_symmetry.space_group_name_H-M   'P 1'
#
loop_
_entity.id
_entity.type
_entity.pdbx_description
1 polymer ?
#
loop_
_entity_poly.entity_id
_entity_poly.type
_entity_poly.pdbx_seq_one_letter_code
_entity_poly.pdbx_strand_id
1 'polypeptide(L)'
;MPPKNEKDLYIKIGEALKSIRKEKNLTITDIHAMSEFHSSTISLIERGKQNVSIGWLIHYANILEIDPTEIFLRAFKDDFQEMQLQKMYERFGTYNPESDNDENS
;
A
#
# COMPACT_ATOMS: atom_id res chain seq x y z
N MET A 1 -9.76 0.94 -14.11
CA MET A 1 -8.79 -0.16 -13.94
C MET A 1 -9.29 -1.00 -12.76
N PRO A 2 -9.75 -2.24 -12.98
CA PRO A 2 -10.25 -3.05 -11.87
C PRO A 2 -9.08 -3.42 -10.94
N PRO A 3 -9.31 -3.57 -9.62
CA PRO A 3 -8.29 -4.09 -8.72
C PRO A 3 -7.83 -5.45 -9.25
N LYS A 4 -6.53 -5.55 -9.44
CA LYS A 4 -5.83 -6.71 -9.99
C LYS A 4 -5.85 -7.81 -8.92
N ASN A 5 -6.90 -8.63 -8.86
CA ASN A 5 -7.07 -9.77 -7.94
C ASN A 5 -7.27 -9.40 -6.44
N GLU A 6 -8.26 -9.98 -5.78
CA GLU A 6 -8.53 -9.81 -4.32
C GLU A 6 -7.29 -10.13 -3.45
N LYS A 7 -6.44 -11.05 -3.93
CA LYS A 7 -5.19 -11.40 -3.27
C LYS A 7 -4.16 -10.26 -3.25
N ASP A 8 -4.16 -9.39 -4.26
CA ASP A 8 -3.28 -8.21 -4.34
C ASP A 8 -3.64 -7.18 -3.27
N LEU A 9 -4.94 -6.98 -3.01
CA LEU A 9 -5.43 -6.11 -1.95
C LEU A 9 -4.85 -6.49 -0.58
N TYR A 10 -4.94 -7.78 -0.21
CA TYR A 10 -4.44 -8.23 1.09
C TYR A 10 -2.92 -8.13 1.19
N ILE A 11 -2.19 -8.36 0.08
CA ILE A 11 -0.74 -8.21 0.04
C ILE A 11 -0.36 -6.74 0.27
N LYS A 12 -0.95 -5.81 -0.48
CA LYS A 12 -0.70 -4.36 -0.36
C LYS A 12 -0.96 -3.83 1.04
N ILE A 13 -2.11 -4.18 1.62
CA ILE A 13 -2.44 -3.79 3.01
C ILE A 13 -1.47 -4.44 4.00
N GLY A 14 -1.18 -5.73 3.86
CA GLY A 14 -0.25 -6.44 4.75
C GLY A 14 1.16 -5.84 4.73
N GLU A 15 1.66 -5.50 3.55
CA GLU A 15 2.97 -4.87 3.37
C GLU A 15 3.02 -3.45 3.93
N ALA A 16 1.95 -2.66 3.76
CA ALA A 16 1.82 -1.36 4.39
C ALA A 16 1.94 -1.46 5.91
N LEU A 17 1.14 -2.31 6.55
CA LEU A 17 1.17 -2.54 8.00
C LEU A 17 2.57 -2.95 8.49
N LYS A 18 3.19 -3.90 7.78
CA LYS A 18 4.53 -4.40 8.09
C LYS A 18 5.59 -3.31 7.97
N SER A 19 5.51 -2.46 6.94
CA SER A 19 6.45 -1.35 6.75
C SER A 19 6.38 -0.35 7.91
N ILE A 20 5.17 0.08 8.28
CA ILE A 20 4.94 1.04 9.36
C ILE A 20 5.44 0.46 10.70
N ARG A 21 5.12 -0.81 10.98
CA ARG A 21 5.60 -1.49 12.19
C ARG A 21 7.13 -1.51 12.27
N LYS A 22 7.80 -1.84 11.16
CA LYS A 22 9.26 -1.88 11.10
C LYS A 22 9.90 -0.51 11.23
N GLU A 23 9.31 0.55 10.68
CA GLU A 23 9.77 1.93 10.85
C GLU A 23 9.72 2.37 12.32
N LYS A 24 8.76 1.84 13.08
CA LYS A 24 8.66 2.03 14.53
C LYS A 24 9.57 1.11 15.33
N ASN A 25 10.41 0.31 14.68
CA ASN A 25 11.31 -0.68 15.30
C ASN A 25 10.60 -1.72 16.16
N LEU A 26 9.31 -1.98 15.89
CA LEU A 26 8.53 -2.98 16.61
C LEU A 26 8.62 -4.34 15.92
N THR A 27 8.73 -5.42 16.68
CA THR A 27 8.59 -6.80 16.22
C THR A 27 7.14 -7.25 16.27
N ILE A 28 6.81 -8.39 15.65
CA ILE A 28 5.48 -9.00 15.79
C ILE A 28 5.22 -9.37 17.26
N THR A 29 6.25 -9.81 17.97
CA THR A 29 6.16 -10.15 19.39
C THR A 29 5.85 -8.91 20.24
N ASP A 30 6.41 -7.75 19.88
CA ASP A 30 6.10 -6.50 20.59
C ASP A 30 4.63 -6.12 20.40
N ILE A 31 4.11 -6.19 19.16
CA ILE A 31 2.67 -5.95 18.92
C ILE A 31 1.80 -6.95 19.69
N HIS A 32 2.19 -8.23 19.72
CA HIS A 32 1.49 -9.24 20.51
C HIS A 32 1.51 -8.94 22.00
N ALA A 33 2.61 -8.42 22.54
CA ALA A 33 2.71 -8.03 23.94
C ALA A 33 1.90 -6.76 24.26
N MET A 34 1.70 -5.89 23.27
CA MET A 34 0.98 -4.61 23.38
C MET A 34 -0.52 -4.73 23.05
N SER A 35 -1.01 -5.92 22.68
CA SER A 35 -2.39 -6.09 22.20
C SER A 35 -2.95 -7.49 22.44
N GLU A 36 -4.25 -7.64 22.19
CA GLU A 36 -4.93 -8.95 22.24
C GLU A 36 -4.68 -9.79 20.97
N PHE A 37 -3.84 -9.32 20.04
CA PHE A 37 -3.60 -10.01 18.78
C PHE A 37 -2.58 -11.13 18.91
N HIS A 38 -2.87 -12.31 18.39
CA HIS A 38 -1.90 -13.39 18.30
C HIS A 38 -0.82 -13.12 17.25
N SER A 39 0.44 -13.42 17.59
CA SER A 39 1.59 -13.30 16.67
C SER A 39 1.37 -14.01 15.34
N SER A 40 0.72 -15.18 15.34
CA SER A 40 0.38 -15.93 14.13
C SER A 40 -0.57 -15.16 13.21
N THR A 41 -1.60 -14.55 13.79
CA THR A 41 -2.58 -13.71 13.08
C THR A 41 -1.91 -12.49 12.46
N ILE A 42 -1.12 -11.75 13.24
CA ILE A 42 -0.35 -10.59 12.74
C ILE A 42 0.53 -11.02 11.56
N SER A 43 1.25 -12.13 11.71
CA SER A 43 2.15 -12.66 10.69
C SER A 43 1.44 -13.08 9.41
N LEU A 44 0.24 -13.65 9.50
CA LEU A 44 -0.56 -14.02 8.33
C LEU A 44 -1.10 -12.78 7.61
N ILE A 45 -1.60 -11.80 8.36
CA ILE A 45 -2.15 -10.55 7.81
C ILE A 45 -1.04 -9.74 7.11
N GLU A 46 0.11 -9.55 7.74
CA GLU A 46 1.24 -8.80 7.15
C GLU A 46 1.85 -9.45 5.90
N ARG A 47 1.53 -10.71 5.62
CA ARG A 47 1.91 -11.42 4.39
C ARG A 47 0.76 -11.50 3.36
N GLY A 48 -0.37 -10.85 3.62
CA GLY A 48 -1.57 -10.94 2.80
C GLY A 48 -2.14 -12.36 2.68
N LYS A 49 -1.92 -13.21 3.69
CA LYS A 49 -2.39 -14.61 3.70
C LYS A 49 -3.73 -14.79 4.39
N GLN A 50 -4.24 -13.75 5.04
CA GLN A 50 -5.51 -13.77 5.75
C GLN A 50 -6.26 -12.46 5.52
N ASN A 51 -7.57 -12.56 5.27
CA ASN A 51 -8.46 -11.41 5.26
C ASN A 51 -8.55 -10.80 6.66
N VAL A 52 -8.75 -9.49 6.71
CA VAL A 52 -8.75 -8.69 7.93
C VAL A 52 -9.93 -7.72 7.91
N SER A 53 -10.61 -7.58 9.04
CA SER A 53 -11.72 -6.64 9.16
C SER A 53 -11.21 -5.20 9.28
N ILE A 54 -12.03 -4.23 8.90
CA ILE A 54 -11.71 -2.81 9.08
C ILE A 54 -11.47 -2.46 10.56
N GLY A 55 -12.21 -3.08 11.48
CA GLY A 55 -12.02 -2.86 12.92
C GLY A 55 -10.66 -3.35 13.42
N TRP A 56 -10.16 -4.46 12.87
CA TRP A 56 -8.81 -4.94 13.18
C TRP A 56 -7.75 -3.96 12.66
N LEU A 57 -7.92 -3.44 11.43
CA LEU A 57 -7.00 -2.44 10.87
C LEU A 57 -6.93 -1.18 11.73
N ILE A 58 -8.08 -0.67 12.18
CA ILE A 58 -8.15 0.50 13.07
C ILE A 58 -7.44 0.22 14.40
N HIS A 59 -7.69 -0.93 15.01
CA HIS A 59 -7.05 -1.29 16.28
C HIS A 59 -5.53 -1.45 16.13
N TYR A 60 -5.08 -2.04 15.03
CA TYR A 60 -3.66 -2.15 14.69
C TYR A 60 -3.01 -0.77 14.43
N ALA A 61 -3.70 0.14 13.75
CA ALA A 61 -3.25 1.53 13.58
C ALA A 61 -3.11 2.26 14.92
N ASN A 62 -4.05 2.04 15.86
CA ASN A 62 -3.99 2.61 17.20
C ASN A 62 -2.76 2.09 17.98
N ILE A 63 -2.47 0.79 17.93
CA ILE A 63 -1.27 0.21 18.56
C ILE A 63 0.00 0.79 17.94
N LEU A 64 -0.01 0.99 16.64
CA LEU A 64 1.08 1.64 15.92
C LEU A 64 1.08 3.15 16.09
N GLU A 65 0.14 3.78 16.80
CA GLU A 65 0.04 5.24 16.96
C GLU A 65 0.15 5.99 15.60
N ILE A 66 -0.70 5.59 14.65
CA ILE A 66 -0.83 6.26 13.35
C ILE A 66 -2.30 6.54 13.01
N ASP A 67 -2.54 7.50 12.13
CA ASP A 67 -3.85 7.66 11.51
C ASP A 67 -4.14 6.45 10.59
N PRO A 68 -5.32 5.80 10.68
CA PRO A 68 -5.66 4.66 9.84
C PRO A 68 -5.56 4.91 8.34
N THR A 69 -5.70 6.16 7.88
CA THR A 69 -5.55 6.53 6.46
C THR A 69 -4.16 6.24 5.93
N GLU A 70 -3.12 6.30 6.78
CA GLU A 70 -1.73 6.02 6.41
C GLU A 70 -1.56 4.61 5.84
N ILE A 71 -2.34 3.64 6.34
CA ILE A 71 -2.32 2.25 5.85
C ILE A 71 -2.70 2.22 4.36
N PHE A 72 -3.78 2.92 3.99
CA PHE A 72 -4.30 2.95 2.63
C PHE A 72 -3.41 3.80 1.71
N LEU A 73 -2.92 4.94 2.19
CA LEU A 73 -2.00 5.79 1.43
C LEU A 73 -0.75 5.02 1.03
N ARG A 74 -0.19 4.21 1.92
CA ARG A 74 0.97 3.36 1.62
C ARG A 74 0.62 2.17 0.73
N ALA A 75 -0.46 1.46 1.05
CA ALA A 75 -0.86 0.26 0.30
C ALA A 75 -1.13 0.54 -1.19
N PHE A 76 -1.65 1.72 -1.50
CA PHE A 76 -2.06 2.07 -2.87
C PHE A 76 -1.23 3.21 -3.48
N LYS A 77 -0.07 3.55 -2.88
CA LYS A 77 0.78 4.64 -3.34
C LYS A 77 1.10 4.53 -4.84
N ASP A 78 1.54 3.36 -5.26
CA ASP A 78 1.95 3.12 -6.65
C ASP A 78 0.75 3.15 -7.59
N ASP A 79 -0.40 2.58 -7.18
CA ASP A 79 -1.64 2.65 -7.96
C ASP A 79 -2.08 4.11 -8.19
N PHE A 80 -1.97 4.96 -7.17
CA PHE A 80 -2.26 6.38 -7.31
C PHE A 80 -1.27 7.07 -8.27
N GLN A 81 0.03 6.75 -8.18
CA GLN A 81 1.05 7.32 -9.07
C GLN A 81 0.83 6.90 -10.53
N GLU A 82 0.56 5.62 -10.79
CA GLU A 82 0.22 5.11 -12.12
C GLU A 82 -1.01 5.81 -12.69
N MET A 83 -2.06 6.02 -11.88
CA MET A 83 -3.25 6.76 -12.31
C MET A 83 -2.96 8.22 -12.68
N GLN A 84 -2.09 8.92 -11.95
CA GLN A 84 -1.71 10.29 -12.28
C GLN A 84 -0.89 10.35 -13.57
N LEU A 85 0.04 9.41 -13.77
CA LEU A 85 0.84 9.33 -14.98
C LEU A 85 -0.03 9.04 -16.21
N GLN A 86 -0.99 8.13 -16.09
CA GLN A 86 -1.93 7.83 -17.18
C GLN A 86 -2.75 9.08 -17.59
N LYS A 87 -3.26 9.84 -16.62
CA LYS A 87 -3.95 11.11 -16.87
C LYS A 87 -3.06 12.14 -17.55
N MET A 88 -1.77 12.17 -17.20
CA MET A 88 -0.81 13.05 -17.86
C MET A 88 -0.64 12.68 -19.33
N TYR A 89 -0.45 11.39 -19.65
CA TYR A 89 -0.35 10.92 -21.03
C TYR A 89 -1.61 11.21 -21.85
N GLU A 90 -2.80 11.03 -21.25
CA GLU A 90 -4.07 11.38 -21.90
C GLU A 90 -4.18 12.87 -22.20
N ARG A 91 -3.68 13.73 -21.30
CA ARG A 91 -3.80 15.18 -21.45
C ARG A 91 -2.79 15.79 -22.41
N PHE A 92 -1.57 15.28 -22.44
CA PHE A 92 -0.45 15.90 -23.15
C PHE A 92 0.08 15.06 -24.32
N GLY A 93 -0.46 13.86 -24.54
CA GLY A 93 0.10 12.91 -25.48
C GLY A 93 1.43 12.32 -24.99
N THR A 94 1.91 11.29 -25.68
CA THR A 94 3.28 10.80 -25.47
C THR A 94 4.25 11.70 -26.22
N TYR A 95 5.25 12.24 -25.53
CA TYR A 95 6.38 12.87 -26.21
C TYR A 95 7.07 11.84 -27.12
N ASN A 96 7.06 12.08 -28.42
CA ASN A 96 7.81 11.30 -29.39
C ASN A 96 9.07 12.11 -29.79
N PRO A 97 10.26 11.75 -29.31
CA PRO A 97 11.49 12.48 -29.65
C PRO A 97 11.84 12.46 -31.14
N GLU A 98 11.20 11.60 -31.95
CA GLU A 98 11.43 11.54 -33.40
C GLU A 98 10.57 12.52 -34.21
N SER A 99 9.52 13.12 -33.64
CA SER A 99 8.68 14.08 -34.38
C SER A 99 9.26 15.50 -34.48
N ASP A 100 10.29 15.82 -33.69
CA ASP A 100 10.88 17.17 -33.63
C ASP A 100 12.09 17.35 -34.58
N ASN A 101 12.52 16.27 -35.27
CA ASN A 101 13.66 16.31 -36.20
C ASN A 101 13.27 16.60 -37.67
N ASP A 102 11.97 16.62 -37.99
CA ASP A 102 11.49 16.79 -39.37
C ASP A 102 11.11 18.24 -39.74
N GLU A 103 11.12 19.19 -38.80
CA GLU A 103 10.77 20.60 -39.07
C GLU A 103 11.96 21.47 -39.51
N ASN A 104 13.18 20.91 -39.65
CA ASN A 104 14.38 21.65 -40.07
C ASN A 104 14.96 21.21 -41.43
N SER A 105 14.17 20.58 -42.29
CA SER A 105 14.61 20.15 -43.63
C SER A 105 14.09 21.01 -44.77
#